data_AF-A0A940DPU1-F1
#
_entry.id   AF-A0A940DPU1-F1
#
_cell.length_a   1.000
_cell.length_b   1.000
_cell.length_c   1.000
_cell.angle_alpha   90.00
_cell.angle_beta   90.00
_cell.angle_gamma   90.00
#
_symmetry.space_group_name_H-M   'P 1'
#
loop_
_entity.id
_entity.type
_entity.pdbx_description
1 polymer ?
#
loop_
_entity_poly.entity_id
_entity_poly.type
_entity_poly.pdbx_seq_one_letter_code
_entity_poly.pdbx_strand_id
1 'polypeptide(L)'
;MKDLTKIYTVLALSLFFGACQQEMLQENYPDGSITILARTDDGMQTRTCVDGSASGGTVGILWTPDDCIGVYGSEGTENAKFASSSTGAVPEAEFSGTLPSGEEPAYAYYPYSADNDGSDASAVRGTLNLEQTFDFTEGKLESDYKVGTPTFFSIDGSRYEFTFTHLFSLLKFDIDATGSALEGDRLESIT
;
A
#
# COMPACT_ATOMS: atom_id res chain seq x y z
N MET A 1 -63.79 20.09 58.02
CA MET A 1 -63.01 18.99 58.62
C MET A 1 -61.97 18.62 57.58
N LYS A 2 -60.72 19.13 57.66
CA LYS A 2 -59.55 18.50 58.33
C LYS A 2 -59.40 17.04 57.84
N ASP A 3 -58.36 16.62 57.14
CA ASP A 3 -56.90 16.82 57.32
C ASP A 3 -56.13 16.71 55.97
N LEU A 4 -55.17 17.58 55.63
CA LEU A 4 -53.75 17.69 56.02
C LEU A 4 -52.78 16.62 55.43
N THR A 5 -52.12 17.01 54.33
CA THR A 5 -50.66 16.96 54.08
C THR A 5 -49.91 15.61 54.02
N LYS A 6 -49.30 15.33 52.85
CA LYS A 6 -47.83 15.13 52.71
C LYS A 6 -47.40 15.18 51.23
N ILE A 7 -46.68 16.25 50.92
CA ILE A 7 -45.93 16.48 49.68
C ILE A 7 -44.57 15.80 49.85
N TYR A 8 -44.16 14.98 48.89
CA TYR A 8 -42.77 14.53 48.73
C TYR A 8 -42.31 14.92 47.33
N THR A 9 -41.52 15.99 47.29
CA THR A 9 -40.79 16.48 46.13
C THR A 9 -39.62 15.54 45.86
N VAL A 10 -39.62 14.85 44.72
CA VAL A 10 -38.42 14.16 44.21
C VAL A 10 -37.81 15.06 43.13
N LEU A 11 -36.74 15.76 43.50
CA LEU A 11 -35.94 16.56 42.57
C LEU A 11 -35.00 15.61 41.82
N ALA A 12 -35.39 15.18 40.62
CA ALA A 12 -34.52 14.40 39.73
C ALA A 12 -33.52 15.34 39.06
N LEU A 13 -32.26 15.32 39.52
CA LEU A 13 -31.16 16.05 38.92
C LEU A 13 -30.63 15.25 37.73
N SER A 14 -31.12 15.55 36.53
CA SER A 14 -30.65 14.95 35.27
C SER A 14 -29.30 15.56 34.87
N LEU A 15 -28.22 14.81 35.12
CA LEU A 15 -26.90 15.03 34.53
C LEU A 15 -26.95 14.61 33.06
N PHE A 16 -27.08 15.59 32.16
CA PHE A 16 -26.80 15.37 30.75
C PHE A 16 -25.27 15.32 30.56
N PHE A 17 -24.71 14.13 30.43
CA PHE A 17 -23.42 13.96 29.78
C PHE A 17 -23.62 14.31 28.30
N GLY A 18 -23.03 15.43 27.86
CA GLY A 18 -22.87 15.72 26.45
C GLY A 18 -21.90 14.72 25.85
N ALA A 19 -22.42 13.64 25.27
CA ALA A 19 -21.65 12.83 24.35
C ALA A 19 -21.37 13.69 23.12
N CYS A 20 -20.09 13.99 22.87
CA CYS A 20 -19.66 14.42 21.56
C CYS A 20 -20.08 13.33 20.58
N GLN A 21 -21.14 13.57 19.80
CA GLN A 21 -21.38 12.77 18.62
C GLN A 21 -20.20 13.08 17.69
N GLN A 22 -19.24 12.17 17.63
CA GLN A 22 -18.37 12.10 16.49
C GLN A 22 -19.25 11.63 15.35
N GLU A 23 -19.63 12.55 14.47
CA GLU A 23 -20.25 12.23 13.19
C GLU A 23 -19.25 11.33 12.45
N MET A 24 -19.47 10.03 12.54
CA MET A 24 -18.84 9.06 11.66
C MET A 24 -19.35 9.40 10.26
N LEU A 25 -18.51 10.08 9.48
CA LEU A 25 -18.74 10.23 8.05
C LEU A 25 -18.79 8.82 7.47
N GLN A 26 -19.99 8.32 7.24
CA GLN A 26 -20.23 7.08 6.52
C GLN A 26 -19.84 7.35 5.07
N GLU A 27 -18.57 7.12 4.75
CA GLU A 27 -18.16 6.99 3.37
C GLU A 27 -18.91 5.79 2.79
N ASN A 28 -19.79 6.06 1.82
CA ASN A 28 -20.49 5.03 1.07
C ASN A 28 -19.48 4.35 0.14
N TYR A 29 -18.70 3.42 0.70
CA TYR A 29 -17.95 2.49 -0.11
C TYR A 29 -18.93 1.54 -0.82
N PRO A 30 -18.75 1.25 -2.11
CA PRO A 30 -19.51 0.20 -2.76
C PRO A 30 -19.31 -1.12 -2.01
N ASP A 31 -20.35 -1.96 -1.96
CA ASP A 31 -20.28 -3.26 -1.31
C ASP A 31 -19.08 -4.06 -1.86
N GLY A 32 -18.26 -4.60 -0.96
CA GLY A 32 -17.01 -5.30 -1.32
C GLY A 32 -15.80 -4.40 -1.63
N SER A 33 -15.88 -3.08 -1.45
CA SER A 33 -14.69 -2.20 -1.57
C SER A 33 -13.69 -2.48 -0.45
N ILE A 34 -12.44 -2.69 -0.84
CA ILE A 34 -11.32 -2.95 0.06
C ILE A 34 -10.18 -1.97 -0.25
N THR A 35 -9.52 -1.49 0.81
CA THR A 35 -8.28 -0.72 0.70
C THR A 35 -7.13 -1.49 1.34
N ILE A 36 -6.01 -1.60 0.63
CA ILE A 36 -4.77 -2.22 1.08
C ILE A 36 -3.70 -1.14 1.21
N LEU A 37 -3.21 -0.91 2.43
CA LEU A 37 -1.99 -0.14 2.66
C LEU A 37 -0.78 -1.04 2.40
N ALA A 38 -0.04 -0.77 1.33
CA ALA A 38 1.18 -1.47 0.99
C ALA A 38 2.39 -0.84 1.67
N ARG A 39 3.05 -1.61 2.54
CA ARG A 39 4.36 -1.29 3.11
C ARG A 39 5.40 -2.26 2.54
N THR A 40 6.65 -1.83 2.42
CA THR A 40 7.75 -2.73 2.06
C THR A 40 8.42 -3.25 3.33
N ASP A 41 8.82 -4.53 3.37
CA ASP A 41 9.60 -5.07 4.48
C ASP A 41 11.00 -4.41 4.53
N ASP A 42 11.24 -3.59 5.56
CA ASP A 42 12.54 -2.96 5.83
C ASP A 42 13.59 -3.95 6.41
N GLY A 43 13.25 -5.25 6.49
CA GLY A 43 14.00 -6.30 7.19
C GLY A 43 15.39 -6.69 6.66
N MET A 44 15.98 -6.01 5.68
CA MET A 44 17.31 -6.37 5.16
C MET A 44 18.43 -5.55 5.82
N GLN A 45 19.06 -6.12 6.86
CA GLN A 45 20.25 -5.56 7.54
C GLN A 45 21.55 -5.57 6.71
N THR A 46 21.55 -6.06 5.46
CA THR A 46 22.67 -5.87 4.53
C THR A 46 22.30 -4.83 3.48
N ARG A 47 22.10 -3.59 3.92
CA ARG A 47 22.00 -2.44 3.01
C ARG A 47 23.40 -2.17 2.42
N THR A 48 23.57 -2.42 1.13
CA THR A 48 24.53 -1.65 0.33
C THR A 48 23.66 -0.66 -0.45
N CYS A 49 23.72 0.59 0.00
CA CYS A 49 22.75 1.67 -0.18
C CYS A 49 22.07 1.81 -1.54
N VAL A 50 20.89 2.41 -1.50
CA VAL A 50 20.35 3.14 -2.63
C VAL A 50 19.92 4.50 -2.05
N ASP A 51 20.42 5.61 -2.61
CA ASP A 51 20.06 7.01 -2.31
C ASP A 51 20.43 7.89 -3.52
N GLY A 52 19.58 8.85 -3.89
CA GLY A 52 19.86 9.86 -4.91
C GLY A 52 20.11 11.26 -4.33
N SER A 53 19.77 11.49 -3.06
CA SER A 53 20.09 12.67 -2.24
C SER A 53 19.49 12.47 -0.84
N ALA A 54 20.29 11.99 0.11
CA ALA A 54 19.89 11.85 1.50
C ALA A 54 19.96 13.22 2.15
N SER A 55 18.81 13.88 2.22
CA SER A 55 18.30 14.16 3.56
C SER A 55 17.13 13.21 3.79
N GLY A 56 17.46 11.95 4.07
CA GLY A 56 16.49 10.86 4.25
C GLY A 56 16.95 9.48 3.76
N GLY A 57 17.92 9.42 2.83
CA GLY A 57 18.80 8.26 2.60
C GLY A 57 18.11 6.94 2.32
N THR A 58 17.06 6.97 1.50
CA THR A 58 16.40 5.76 1.04
C THR A 58 15.96 5.96 -0.41
N VAL A 59 16.70 5.40 -1.36
CA VAL A 59 16.11 4.89 -2.59
C VAL A 59 15.54 3.52 -2.21
N GLY A 60 14.35 3.58 -1.62
CA GLY A 60 13.41 2.49 -1.73
C GLY A 60 12.72 2.67 -3.09
N ILE A 61 12.37 1.59 -3.76
CA ILE A 61 11.53 1.71 -4.95
C ILE A 61 10.16 2.20 -4.47
N LEU A 62 9.80 3.41 -4.87
CA LEU A 62 8.56 4.08 -4.46
C LEU A 62 7.38 3.56 -5.26
N TRP A 63 6.21 3.56 -4.63
CA TRP A 63 4.94 3.42 -5.31
C TRP A 63 4.57 4.72 -6.02
N THR A 64 3.97 4.62 -7.19
CA THR A 64 3.56 5.73 -8.06
C THR A 64 2.05 5.72 -8.28
N PRO A 65 1.45 6.83 -8.77
CA PRO A 65 0.00 6.92 -9.01
C PRO A 65 -0.56 5.87 -9.98
N ASP A 66 0.23 5.42 -10.94
CA ASP A 66 -0.23 4.47 -11.98
C ASP A 66 0.00 3.01 -11.59
N ASP A 67 0.57 2.75 -10.42
CA ASP A 67 0.83 1.39 -9.97
C ASP A 67 -0.48 0.64 -9.66
N CYS A 68 -0.50 -0.63 -10.04
CA CYS A 68 -1.59 -1.54 -9.76
C CYS A 68 -1.03 -2.86 -9.25
N ILE A 69 -1.73 -3.47 -8.29
CA ILE A 69 -1.43 -4.80 -7.75
C ILE A 69 -2.53 -5.78 -8.14
N GLY A 70 -2.16 -7.05 -8.33
CA GLY A 70 -3.11 -8.15 -8.44
C GLY A 70 -3.33 -8.77 -7.07
N VAL A 71 -4.59 -8.90 -6.66
CA VAL A 71 -5.00 -9.41 -5.36
C VAL A 71 -5.73 -10.74 -5.53
N TYR A 72 -5.31 -11.73 -4.74
CA TYR A 72 -5.97 -13.01 -4.59
C TYR A 72 -6.75 -13.02 -3.29
N GLY A 73 -8.02 -13.38 -3.36
CA GLY A 73 -8.89 -13.43 -2.19
C GLY A 73 -8.96 -14.82 -1.56
N SER A 74 -9.51 -14.89 -0.34
CA SER A 74 -9.61 -16.10 0.48
C SER A 74 -10.58 -17.15 -0.05
N GLU A 75 -11.50 -16.77 -0.94
CA GLU A 75 -12.63 -17.59 -1.41
C GLU A 75 -12.61 -17.78 -2.94
N GLY A 76 -11.44 -17.62 -3.55
CA GLY A 76 -11.21 -17.99 -4.95
C GLY A 76 -11.21 -16.82 -5.94
N THR A 77 -11.17 -15.57 -5.48
CA THR A 77 -10.83 -14.45 -6.37
C THR A 77 -9.39 -14.61 -6.87
N GLU A 78 -9.26 -14.73 -8.19
CA GLU A 78 -7.98 -14.91 -8.88
C GLU A 78 -7.63 -13.61 -9.63
N ASN A 79 -6.67 -12.84 -9.09
CA ASN A 79 -6.07 -11.66 -9.72
C ASN A 79 -7.00 -10.42 -9.86
N ALA A 80 -7.73 -10.06 -8.81
CA ALA A 80 -8.46 -8.78 -8.78
C ALA A 80 -7.51 -7.59 -8.85
N LYS A 81 -7.77 -6.65 -9.76
CA LYS A 81 -6.95 -5.44 -9.92
C LYS A 81 -7.27 -4.42 -8.83
N PHE A 82 -6.24 -4.01 -8.09
CA PHE A 82 -6.31 -2.88 -7.15
C PHE A 82 -5.36 -1.77 -7.65
N ALA A 83 -5.83 -0.53 -7.64
CA ALA A 83 -5.09 0.62 -8.17
C ALA A 83 -4.63 1.56 -7.05
N SER A 84 -3.44 2.14 -7.21
CA SER A 84 -2.88 3.15 -6.31
C SER A 84 -3.78 4.38 -6.24
N SER A 85 -3.97 4.92 -5.04
CA SER A 85 -4.64 6.20 -4.82
C SER A 85 -3.66 7.37 -4.65
N SER A 86 -2.35 7.11 -4.75
CA SER A 86 -1.30 8.12 -4.57
C SER A 86 -1.36 9.20 -5.64
N THR A 87 -1.04 10.44 -5.27
CA THR A 87 -0.93 11.59 -6.20
C THR A 87 0.50 11.92 -6.61
N GLY A 88 1.47 11.15 -6.08
CA GLY A 88 2.89 11.24 -6.40
C GLY A 88 3.63 10.01 -5.90
N ALA A 89 4.95 9.98 -6.08
CA ALA A 89 5.78 8.87 -5.63
C ALA A 89 5.88 8.82 -4.09
N VAL A 90 5.57 7.69 -3.48
CA VAL A 90 5.49 7.51 -2.02
C VAL A 90 6.05 6.16 -1.56
N PRO A 91 6.62 6.05 -0.34
CA PRO A 91 7.18 4.80 0.17
C PRO A 91 6.11 3.79 0.61
N GLU A 92 4.93 4.28 1.00
CA GLU A 92 3.74 3.49 1.31
C GLU A 92 2.59 4.03 0.48
N ALA A 93 1.77 3.14 -0.09
CA ALA A 93 0.63 3.52 -0.91
C ALA A 93 -0.63 2.76 -0.50
N GLU A 94 -1.78 3.44 -0.57
CA GLU A 94 -3.07 2.79 -0.49
C GLU A 94 -3.48 2.31 -1.90
N PHE A 95 -3.86 1.04 -2.00
CA PHE A 95 -4.42 0.43 -3.19
C PHE A 95 -5.88 0.09 -2.94
N SER A 96 -6.76 0.50 -3.83
CA SER A 96 -8.20 0.25 -3.69
C SER A 96 -8.73 -0.61 -4.83
N GLY A 97 -9.65 -1.52 -4.49
CA GLY A 97 -10.29 -2.45 -5.40
C GLY A 97 -11.52 -3.07 -4.76
N THR A 98 -12.07 -4.10 -5.39
CA THR A 98 -13.27 -4.79 -4.91
C THR A 98 -13.08 -6.29 -4.88
N LEU A 99 -13.60 -6.93 -3.84
CA LEU A 99 -13.74 -8.39 -3.72
C LEU A 99 -15.23 -8.75 -3.55
N PRO A 100 -15.63 -9.99 -3.89
CA PRO A 100 -16.92 -10.54 -3.49
C PRO A 100 -17.21 -10.35 -1.99
N SER A 101 -18.48 -10.15 -1.65
CA SER A 101 -18.90 -9.94 -0.26
C SER A 101 -18.49 -11.11 0.63
N GLY A 102 -17.80 -10.80 1.73
CA GLY A 102 -17.29 -11.79 2.68
C GLY A 102 -15.94 -12.42 2.33
N GLU A 103 -15.35 -12.07 1.19
CA GLU A 103 -14.00 -12.49 0.82
C GLU A 103 -12.94 -11.51 1.33
N GLU A 104 -11.82 -12.04 1.83
CA GLU A 104 -10.71 -11.27 2.37
C GLU A 104 -9.51 -11.34 1.42
N PRO A 105 -8.73 -10.26 1.22
CA PRO A 105 -7.49 -10.33 0.45
C PRO A 105 -6.46 -11.20 1.18
N ALA A 106 -5.96 -12.24 0.52
CA ALA A 106 -5.04 -13.21 1.09
C ALA A 106 -3.59 -13.03 0.59
N TYR A 107 -3.42 -12.71 -0.70
CA TYR A 107 -2.12 -12.49 -1.32
C TYR A 107 -2.19 -11.36 -2.33
N ALA A 108 -1.09 -10.63 -2.50
CA ALA A 108 -0.97 -9.63 -3.55
C ALA A 108 0.38 -9.75 -4.26
N TYR A 109 0.42 -9.31 -5.51
CA TYR A 109 1.67 -9.16 -6.25
C TYR A 109 1.68 -7.87 -7.07
N TYR A 110 2.87 -7.41 -7.36
CA TYR A 110 3.15 -6.28 -8.22
C TYR A 110 4.23 -6.66 -9.25
N PRO A 111 4.18 -6.16 -10.49
CA PRO A 111 3.09 -5.37 -11.08
C PRO A 111 1.89 -6.22 -11.50
N TYR A 112 0.68 -5.66 -11.42
CA TYR A 112 -0.53 -6.29 -11.95
C TYR A 112 -0.40 -6.60 -13.44
N SER A 113 -0.82 -7.79 -13.85
CA SER A 113 -1.03 -8.15 -15.26
C SER A 113 -2.30 -8.98 -15.41
N ALA A 114 -3.12 -8.68 -16.42
CA ALA A 114 -4.30 -9.49 -16.77
C ALA A 114 -3.92 -10.88 -17.33
N ASP A 115 -2.65 -11.08 -17.74
CA ASP A 115 -2.18 -12.39 -18.20
C ASP A 115 -2.18 -13.46 -17.09
N ASN A 116 -2.32 -13.03 -15.83
CA ASN A 116 -2.44 -13.90 -14.66
C ASN A 116 -3.90 -14.18 -14.26
N ASP A 117 -4.90 -13.68 -15.01
CA ASP A 117 -6.31 -13.98 -14.74
C ASP A 117 -6.55 -15.50 -14.81
N GLY A 118 -7.18 -16.06 -13.78
CA GLY A 118 -7.41 -17.50 -13.67
C GLY A 118 -6.19 -18.35 -13.29
N SER A 119 -5.05 -17.73 -12.97
CA SER A 119 -3.87 -18.43 -12.47
C SER A 119 -3.95 -18.58 -10.95
N ASP A 120 -3.45 -19.70 -10.42
CA ASP A 120 -3.29 -19.89 -8.98
C ASP A 120 -2.26 -18.90 -8.40
N ALA A 121 -2.46 -18.45 -7.16
CA ALA A 121 -1.56 -17.50 -6.48
C ALA A 121 -0.10 -18.01 -6.36
N SER A 122 0.13 -19.33 -6.42
CA SER A 122 1.47 -19.94 -6.45
C SER A 122 2.09 -20.05 -7.85
N ALA A 123 1.36 -19.68 -8.89
CA ALA A 123 1.73 -19.83 -10.29
C ALA A 123 1.72 -18.50 -11.09
N VAL A 124 1.77 -17.37 -10.38
CA VAL A 124 1.85 -16.03 -10.98
C VAL A 124 3.06 -15.92 -11.91
N ARG A 125 2.83 -15.37 -13.10
CA ARG A 125 3.81 -15.19 -14.16
C ARG A 125 4.17 -13.73 -14.34
N GLY A 126 5.40 -13.52 -14.77
CA GLY A 126 5.92 -12.22 -15.16
C GLY A 126 7.02 -12.38 -16.20
N THR A 127 7.33 -11.29 -16.87
CA THR A 127 8.45 -11.18 -17.81
C THR A 127 9.53 -10.30 -17.19
N LEU A 128 10.76 -10.80 -17.18
CA LEU A 128 11.95 -10.03 -16.86
C LEU A 128 12.67 -9.75 -18.18
N ASN A 129 12.68 -8.48 -18.60
CA ASN A 129 13.33 -8.08 -19.84
C ASN A 129 14.86 -8.22 -19.71
N LEU A 130 15.52 -8.53 -20.83
CA LEU A 130 16.98 -8.60 -20.90
C LEU A 130 17.63 -7.24 -20.62
N GLU A 131 17.05 -6.19 -21.19
CA GLU A 131 17.40 -4.80 -20.91
C GLU A 131 16.40 -4.26 -19.87
N GLN A 132 16.91 -3.71 -18.78
CA GLN A 132 16.11 -3.13 -17.71
C GLN A 132 16.38 -1.64 -17.65
N THR A 133 15.34 -0.84 -17.87
CA THR A 133 15.48 0.62 -17.87
C THR A 133 15.07 1.20 -16.52
N PHE A 134 15.81 2.22 -16.07
CA PHE A 134 15.38 3.12 -15.01
C PHE A 134 15.09 4.49 -15.61
N ASP A 135 13.85 4.96 -15.49
CA ASP A 135 13.49 6.31 -15.90
C ASP A 135 13.78 7.30 -14.76
N PHE A 136 14.78 8.15 -14.94
CA PHE A 136 15.17 9.17 -13.96
C PHE A 136 14.16 10.31 -13.81
N THR A 137 13.27 10.51 -14.79
CA THR A 137 12.22 11.52 -14.76
C THR A 137 11.03 11.03 -13.95
N GLU A 138 10.62 9.78 -14.19
CA GLU A 138 9.47 9.16 -13.53
C GLU A 138 9.85 8.43 -12.23
N GLY A 139 11.13 8.17 -12.00
CA GLY A 139 11.63 7.37 -10.88
C GLY A 139 11.25 5.89 -10.98
N LYS A 140 10.94 5.41 -12.19
CA LYS A 140 10.36 4.09 -12.42
C LYS A 140 11.44 3.08 -12.81
N LEU A 141 11.49 1.97 -12.06
CA LEU A 141 12.30 0.80 -12.39
C LEU A 141 11.42 -0.25 -13.08
N GLU A 142 11.83 -0.72 -14.25
CA GLU A 142 11.19 -1.85 -14.88
C GLU A 142 11.40 -3.15 -14.10
N SER A 143 10.39 -4.03 -14.10
CA SER A 143 10.49 -5.38 -13.53
C SER A 143 10.81 -5.43 -12.02
N ASP A 144 10.37 -4.45 -11.24
CA ASP A 144 10.45 -4.52 -9.77
C ASP A 144 9.33 -5.39 -9.19
N TYR A 145 9.45 -6.71 -9.36
CA TYR A 145 8.43 -7.64 -8.88
C TYR A 145 8.45 -7.76 -7.35
N LYS A 146 7.26 -7.71 -6.75
CA LYS A 146 7.07 -7.87 -5.31
C LYS A 146 5.86 -8.74 -5.02
N VAL A 147 5.88 -9.39 -3.87
CA VAL A 147 4.72 -10.11 -3.33
C VAL A 147 4.41 -9.60 -1.93
N GLY A 148 3.13 -9.52 -1.60
CA GLY A 148 2.65 -9.01 -0.33
C GLY A 148 1.67 -9.97 0.33
N THR A 149 1.72 -10.02 1.66
CA THR A 149 0.78 -10.77 2.50
C THR A 149 0.22 -9.85 3.59
N PRO A 150 -1.04 -10.07 4.03
CA PRO A 150 -1.65 -9.26 5.07
C PRO A 150 -0.91 -9.41 6.40
N THR A 151 -0.71 -8.30 7.08
CA THR A 151 -0.12 -8.24 8.43
C THR A 151 -1.07 -7.63 9.45
N PHE A 152 -2.07 -6.87 8.98
CA PHE A 152 -3.14 -6.31 9.79
C PHE A 152 -4.43 -6.19 8.96
N PHE A 153 -5.57 -6.20 9.64
CA PHE A 153 -6.87 -5.88 9.08
C PHE A 153 -7.73 -5.12 10.08
N SER A 154 -8.57 -4.21 9.60
CA SER A 154 -9.52 -3.46 10.42
C SER A 154 -10.70 -4.33 10.85
N ILE A 155 -11.34 -3.97 11.97
CA ILE A 155 -12.46 -4.73 12.56
C ILE A 155 -13.65 -4.85 11.60
N ASP A 156 -13.86 -3.83 10.77
CA ASP A 156 -14.92 -3.81 9.75
C ASP A 156 -14.55 -4.53 8.45
N GLY A 157 -13.32 -5.08 8.35
CA GLY A 157 -12.85 -5.83 7.20
C GLY A 157 -12.66 -4.99 5.94
N SER A 158 -12.72 -3.66 6.02
CA SER A 158 -12.62 -2.76 4.85
C SER A 158 -11.18 -2.35 4.51
N ARG A 159 -10.26 -2.43 5.49
CA ARG A 159 -8.86 -2.02 5.35
C ARG A 159 -7.90 -3.11 5.79
N TYR A 160 -6.85 -3.31 5.00
CA TYR A 160 -5.77 -4.24 5.28
C TYR A 160 -4.43 -3.53 5.19
N GLU A 161 -3.45 -3.99 5.96
CA GLU A 161 -2.04 -3.65 5.74
C GLU A 161 -1.32 -4.87 5.19
N PHE A 162 -0.54 -4.66 4.14
CA PHE A 162 0.27 -5.70 3.50
C PHE A 162 1.73 -5.32 3.62
N THR A 163 2.56 -6.30 3.97
CA THR A 163 4.02 -6.17 3.87
C THR A 163 4.49 -6.84 2.58
N PHE A 164 5.07 -6.05 1.69
CA PHE A 164 5.62 -6.46 0.41
C PHE A 164 7.11 -6.75 0.50
N THR A 165 7.52 -7.84 -0.14
CA THR A 165 8.92 -8.26 -0.28
C THR A 165 9.29 -8.23 -1.75
N HIS A 166 10.44 -7.61 -2.07
CA HIS A 166 11.01 -7.64 -3.41
C HIS A 166 11.45 -9.06 -3.79
N LEU A 167 11.13 -9.50 -5.00
CA LEU A 167 11.55 -10.80 -5.53
C LEU A 167 12.96 -10.78 -6.12
N PHE A 168 13.46 -9.61 -6.52
CA PHE A 168 14.76 -9.43 -7.13
C PHE A 168 15.67 -8.53 -6.29
N SER A 169 16.99 -8.72 -6.41
CA SER A 169 17.97 -7.80 -5.84
C SER A 169 18.12 -6.57 -6.72
N LEU A 170 18.21 -5.40 -6.10
CA LEU A 170 18.50 -4.14 -6.78
C LEU A 170 20.01 -3.86 -6.75
N LEU A 171 20.59 -3.55 -7.91
CA LEU A 171 21.96 -3.09 -8.07
C LEU A 171 21.94 -1.61 -8.48
N LYS A 172 22.67 -0.76 -7.77
CA LYS A 172 22.91 0.65 -8.14
C LYS A 172 24.40 0.90 -8.27
N PHE A 173 24.79 1.58 -9.33
CA PHE A 173 26.15 2.06 -9.56
C PHE A 173 26.18 3.57 -9.38
N ASP A 174 27.07 4.06 -8.52
CA ASP A 174 27.46 5.46 -8.47
C ASP A 174 28.83 5.61 -9.13
N ILE A 175 28.90 6.42 -10.19
CA ILE A 175 30.13 6.66 -10.94
C ILE A 175 30.52 8.12 -10.76
N ASP A 176 31.66 8.35 -10.11
CA ASP A 176 32.27 9.67 -9.97
C ASP A 176 33.39 9.84 -11.01
N ALA A 177 33.16 10.73 -11.97
CA ALA A 177 34.11 11.05 -13.03
C ALA A 177 34.91 12.34 -12.76
N THR A 178 34.78 12.94 -11.57
CA THR A 178 35.45 14.20 -11.21
C THR A 178 36.97 14.10 -11.40
N GLY A 179 37.57 15.07 -12.09
CA GLY A 179 39.01 15.10 -12.38
C GLY A 179 39.46 14.15 -13.50
N SER A 180 38.53 13.45 -14.16
CA SER A 180 38.81 12.63 -15.34
C SER A 180 38.51 13.37 -16.64
N ALA A 181 38.90 12.80 -17.78
CA ALA A 181 38.52 13.33 -19.09
C ALA A 181 37.00 13.23 -19.39
N LEU A 182 36.26 12.49 -18.55
CA LEU A 182 34.81 12.27 -18.65
C LEU A 182 34.02 13.14 -17.65
N GLU A 183 34.68 14.06 -16.95
CA GLU A 183 34.00 14.96 -16.01
C GLU A 183 32.96 15.81 -16.76
N GLY A 184 31.70 15.74 -16.30
CA GLY A 184 30.56 16.43 -16.91
C GLY A 184 29.81 15.61 -17.95
N ASP A 185 30.31 14.44 -18.34
CA ASP A 185 29.61 13.53 -19.26
C ASP A 185 28.49 12.77 -18.53
N ARG A 186 27.46 12.38 -19.29
CA ARG A 186 26.37 11.52 -18.79
C ARG A 186 26.70 10.07 -19.08
N LEU A 187 26.55 9.21 -18.07
CA LEU A 187 26.60 7.77 -18.27
C LEU A 187 25.48 7.34 -19.23
N GLU A 188 25.86 6.70 -20.34
CA GLU A 188 24.90 6.20 -21.34
C GLU A 188 24.40 4.79 -21.01
N SER A 189 25.30 3.84 -20.73
CA SER A 189 24.95 2.46 -20.38
C SER A 189 26.08 1.75 -19.61
N ILE A 190 25.71 0.66 -18.91
CA ILE A 190 26.62 -0.33 -18.32
C ILE A 190 26.19 -1.68 -18.91
N THR A 191 27.12 -2.41 -19.53
CA THR A 191 26.88 -3.73 -20.16
C THR A 191 27.86 -4.78 -19.66
#